data_AF-A0A7V7WYV8-F1
#
_entry.id   AF-A0A7V7WYV8-F1
#
_cell.length_a   1.000
_cell.length_b   1.000
_cell.length_c   1.000
_cell.angle_alpha   90.00
_cell.angle_beta   90.00
_cell.angle_gamma   90.00
#
_symmetry.space_group_name_H-M   'P 1'
#
loop_
_entity.id
_entity.type
_entity.pdbx_description
1 polymer ?
#
loop_
_entity_poly.entity_id
_entity_poly.type
_entity_poly.pdbx_seq_one_letter_code
_entity_poly.pdbx_strand_id
1 'polypeptide(L)'
;MQLRPEHLAAALQRGLRPLYTVYGDEPLLAQEAGDAIRQAARTAGYSERKVFSVSGAHFDWSALLGASMAMSLFADRQLIEIRIPGGKPGKEGSEALQRYCESLSDDVVTLIHLPRLDRQQLNSAWFAALDAAGVTVRVE
;
A
#
# COMPACT_ATOMS: atom_id res chain seq x y z
N MET A 1 -11.20 -4.81 0.94
CA MET A 1 -11.54 -6.14 1.51
C MET A 1 -10.56 -6.44 2.62
N GLN A 2 -11.03 -6.60 3.86
CA GLN A 2 -10.17 -6.87 5.00
C GLN A 2 -9.87 -8.35 5.18
N LEU A 3 -8.58 -8.68 5.33
CA LEU A 3 -8.07 -10.00 5.67
C LEU A 3 -7.41 -9.96 7.04
N ARG A 4 -7.46 -11.11 7.72
CA ARG A 4 -6.63 -11.39 8.88
C ARG A 4 -5.24 -11.88 8.41
N PRO A 5 -4.16 -11.64 9.17
CA PRO A 5 -2.80 -11.96 8.74
C PRO A 5 -2.60 -13.43 8.35
N GLU A 6 -3.23 -14.34 9.08
CA GLU A 6 -3.15 -15.79 8.84
C GLU A 6 -3.74 -16.24 7.49
N HIS A 7 -4.63 -15.43 6.90
CA HIS A 7 -5.22 -15.73 5.59
C HIS A 7 -4.45 -15.10 4.42
N LEU A 8 -3.47 -14.23 4.71
CA LEU A 8 -2.73 -13.48 3.69
C LEU A 8 -1.95 -14.41 2.76
N ALA A 9 -1.22 -15.38 3.30
CA ALA A 9 -0.41 -16.30 2.50
C ALA A 9 -1.26 -17.08 1.47
N ALA A 10 -2.42 -17.60 1.89
CA ALA A 10 -3.34 -18.30 1.01
C ALA A 10 -3.96 -17.37 -0.05
N ALA A 11 -4.24 -16.11 0.31
CA ALA A 11 -4.74 -15.12 -0.64
C ALA A 11 -3.68 -14.78 -1.72
N LEU A 12 -2.43 -14.57 -1.32
CA LEU A 12 -1.32 -14.27 -2.24
C LEU A 12 -1.08 -15.39 -3.25
N GLN A 13 -1.23 -16.66 -2.84
CA GLN A 13 -1.12 -17.82 -3.74
C GLN A 13 -2.24 -17.87 -4.79
N ARG A 14 -3.43 -17.34 -4.49
CA ARG A 14 -4.56 -17.32 -5.43
C ARG A 14 -4.44 -16.21 -6.46
N GLY A 15 -3.64 -15.18 -6.19
CA GLY A 15 -3.39 -14.09 -7.10
C GLY A 15 -2.98 -12.82 -6.37
N LEU A 16 -2.06 -12.08 -6.98
CA LEU A 16 -1.59 -10.81 -6.45
C LEU A 16 -2.57 -9.69 -6.83
N ARG A 17 -2.93 -8.86 -5.86
CA ARG A 17 -3.74 -7.64 -6.03
C ARG A 17 -2.82 -6.43 -6.22
N PRO A 18 -3.28 -5.38 -6.94
CA PRO A 18 -2.46 -4.19 -7.20
C PRO A 18 -2.22 -3.32 -5.96
N LEU A 19 -3.01 -3.50 -4.89
CA LEU A 19 -2.92 -2.70 -3.66
C LEU A 19 -3.12 -3.55 -2.41
N TYR A 20 -2.19 -3.38 -1.46
CA TYR A 20 -2.26 -3.91 -0.10
C TYR A 20 -2.04 -2.78 0.91
N THR A 21 -2.84 -2.77 1.97
CA THR A 21 -2.66 -1.86 3.11
C THR A 21 -2.51 -2.67 4.38
N VAL A 22 -1.33 -2.63 5.01
CA VAL A 22 -1.04 -3.26 6.29
C VAL A 22 -1.11 -2.19 7.38
N TYR A 23 -1.93 -2.41 8.39
CA TYR A 23 -2.11 -1.46 9.50
C TYR A 23 -2.35 -2.16 10.84
N GLY A 24 -1.84 -1.59 11.93
CA GLY A 24 -1.99 -2.19 13.25
C GLY A 24 -0.90 -1.80 14.25
N ASP A 25 -0.97 -2.37 15.45
CA ASP A 25 -0.04 -2.12 16.56
C ASP A 25 0.93 -3.27 16.86
N GLU A 26 0.79 -4.42 16.20
CA GLU A 26 1.74 -5.54 16.29
C GLU A 26 2.86 -5.46 15.23
N PRO A 27 4.10 -5.03 15.58
CA PRO A 27 5.13 -4.72 14.59
C PRO A 27 5.66 -5.97 13.87
N LEU A 28 5.74 -7.11 14.57
CA LEU A 28 6.21 -8.36 13.99
C LEU A 28 5.25 -8.82 12.90
N LEU A 29 3.94 -8.87 13.20
CA LEU A 29 2.92 -9.26 12.23
C LEU A 29 2.85 -8.29 11.05
N ALA A 30 3.02 -6.98 11.28
CA ALA A 30 3.12 -5.99 10.19
C ALA A 30 4.30 -6.29 9.26
N GLN A 31 5.46 -6.61 9.86
CA GLN A 31 6.67 -6.93 9.12
C GLN A 31 6.49 -8.22 8.31
N GLU A 32 5.97 -9.28 8.92
CA GLU A 32 5.72 -10.57 8.27
C GLU A 32 4.73 -10.44 7.11
N ALA A 33 3.64 -9.69 7.30
CA ALA A 33 2.68 -9.42 6.24
C ALA A 33 3.34 -8.66 5.07
N GLY A 34 4.14 -7.63 5.39
CA GLY A 34 4.89 -6.88 4.39
C GLY A 34 5.95 -7.71 3.66
N ASP A 35 6.65 -8.61 4.36
CA ASP A 35 7.61 -9.55 3.78
C ASP A 35 6.91 -10.54 2.84
N ALA A 36 5.76 -11.11 3.24
CA ALA A 36 4.99 -12.02 2.41
C ALA A 36 4.52 -11.36 1.11
N ILE A 37 3.99 -10.13 1.19
CA ILE A 37 3.55 -9.36 0.02
C ILE A 37 4.74 -9.03 -0.90
N ARG A 38 5.87 -8.60 -0.31
CA ARG A 38 7.12 -8.35 -1.07
C ARG A 38 7.61 -9.58 -1.80
N GLN A 39 7.61 -10.73 -1.13
CA GLN A 39 8.05 -11.98 -1.72
C GLN A 39 7.14 -12.41 -2.86
N ALA A 40 5.82 -12.32 -2.68
CA ALA A 40 4.85 -12.65 -3.72
C ALA A 40 4.97 -11.72 -4.94
N ALA A 41 5.15 -10.41 -4.72
CA ALA A 41 5.41 -9.44 -5.79
C ALA A 41 6.72 -9.78 -6.53
N ARG A 42 7.81 -10.06 -5.82
CA ARG A 42 9.06 -10.46 -6.46
C ARG A 42 8.92 -11.72 -7.31
N THR A 43 8.22 -12.73 -6.81
CA THR A 43 7.94 -13.97 -7.56
C THR A 43 7.09 -13.71 -8.81
N ALA A 44 6.20 -12.72 -8.77
CA ALA A 44 5.36 -12.31 -9.91
C ALA A 44 6.05 -11.35 -10.89
N GLY A 45 7.36 -11.10 -10.73
CA GLY A 45 8.17 -10.30 -11.65
C GLY A 45 8.24 -8.80 -11.33
N TYR A 46 7.75 -8.36 -10.17
CA TYR A 46 7.90 -6.97 -9.72
C TYR A 46 9.31 -6.79 -9.12
N SER A 47 10.27 -6.46 -9.99
CA SER A 47 11.71 -6.43 -9.71
C SER A 47 12.19 -5.09 -9.16
N GLU A 48 11.57 -3.99 -9.57
CA GLU A 48 11.92 -2.63 -9.15
C GLU A 48 11.17 -2.28 -7.86
N ARG A 49 11.86 -1.75 -6.85
CA ARG A 49 11.25 -1.34 -5.58
C ARG A 49 11.49 0.14 -5.32
N LYS A 50 10.41 0.90 -5.13
CA LYS A 50 10.44 2.30 -4.70
C LYS A 50 9.80 2.43 -3.33
N VAL A 51 10.41 3.18 -2.43
CA VAL A 51 9.90 3.39 -1.08
C VAL A 51 9.70 4.87 -0.83
N PHE A 52 8.47 5.24 -0.49
CA PHE A 52 8.07 6.58 -0.11
C PHE A 52 7.72 6.60 1.37
N SER A 53 8.44 7.38 2.16
CA SER A 53 8.13 7.57 3.58
C SER A 53 7.53 8.96 3.78
N VAL A 54 6.26 9.00 4.17
CA VAL A 54 5.53 10.22 4.48
C VAL A 54 6.00 10.72 5.84
N SER A 55 7.00 11.59 5.82
CA SER A 55 7.56 12.26 7.00
C SER A 55 7.41 13.76 6.89
N GLY A 56 6.88 14.38 7.95
CA GLY A 56 6.71 15.84 8.02
C GLY A 56 5.51 16.37 7.24
N ALA A 57 5.35 17.70 7.24
CA ALA A 57 4.19 18.38 6.65
C ALA A 57 4.25 18.52 5.12
N HIS A 58 5.41 18.26 4.49
CA HIS A 58 5.69 18.60 3.10
C HIS A 58 6.10 17.39 2.26
N PHE A 59 5.48 16.24 2.48
CA PHE A 59 5.71 15.09 1.61
C PHE A 59 5.24 15.39 0.18
N ASP A 60 6.08 15.10 -0.81
CA ASP A 60 5.76 15.33 -2.21
C ASP A 60 4.86 14.22 -2.77
N TRP A 61 3.55 14.43 -2.67
CA TRP A 61 2.53 13.55 -3.23
C TRP A 61 2.54 13.50 -4.76
N SER A 62 3.07 14.52 -5.43
CA SER A 62 3.16 14.54 -6.89
C SER A 62 4.21 13.54 -7.40
N ALA A 63 5.33 13.41 -6.69
CA ALA A 63 6.34 12.40 -6.97
C ALA A 63 5.80 10.97 -6.81
N LEU A 64 4.97 10.73 -5.79
CA LEU A 64 4.32 9.43 -5.58
C LEU A 64 3.39 9.07 -6.76
N LEU A 65 2.51 10.00 -7.15
CA LEU A 65 1.58 9.80 -8.26
C LEU A 65 2.31 9.65 -9.59
N GLY A 66 3.37 10.44 -9.81
CA GLY A 66 4.22 10.31 -10.99
C GLY A 66 4.89 8.93 -11.08
N ALA A 67 5.33 8.39 -9.94
CA ALA A 67 5.95 7.07 -9.90
C ALA A 67 4.97 5.94 -10.25
N SER A 68 3.71 5.99 -9.81
CA SER A 68 2.72 4.95 -10.14
C SER A 68 2.25 4.98 -11.58
N MET A 69 2.37 6.14 -12.25
CA MET A 69 2.03 6.30 -13.67
C MET A 69 3.23 6.14 -14.60
N ALA A 70 4.44 5.98 -14.05
CA ALA A 70 5.65 5.86 -14.85
C ALA A 70 5.63 4.52 -15.61
N MET A 71 5.42 4.59 -16.92
CA MET A 71 5.54 3.41 -17.78
C MET A 71 7.00 2.97 -17.84
N SER A 72 7.28 1.74 -17.42
CA SER A 72 8.60 1.14 -17.59
C SER A 72 8.87 0.90 -19.07
N LEU A 73 9.86 1.59 -19.64
CA LEU A 73 10.30 1.39 -21.02
C LEU A 73 10.96 0.01 -21.23
N PHE A 74 11.36 -0.66 -20.15
CA PHE A 74 12.08 -1.93 -20.15
C PHE A 74 11.25 -3.11 -19.61
N ALA A 75 9.93 -2.95 -19.49
CA ALA A 75 8.98 -3.96 -19.02
C ALA A 75 9.14 -4.41 -17.56
N ASP A 76 9.95 -3.72 -16.76
CA ASP A 76 10.06 -4.01 -15.33
C ASP A 76 8.81 -3.53 -14.57
N ARG A 77 8.08 -4.49 -13.99
CA ARG A 77 6.98 -4.24 -13.07
C ARG A 77 7.53 -3.73 -11.74
N GLN A 78 6.75 -2.91 -11.04
CA GLN A 78 7.22 -2.13 -9.90
C GLN A 78 6.48 -2.47 -8.61
N LEU A 79 7.21 -2.58 -7.52
CA LEU A 79 6.67 -2.55 -6.16
C LEU A 79 6.85 -1.14 -5.59
N ILE A 80 5.75 -0.44 -5.33
CA ILE A 80 5.74 0.84 -4.61
C ILE A 80 5.36 0.60 -3.16
N GLU A 81 6.23 1.00 -2.23
CA GLU A 81 5.94 1.01 -0.81
C GLU A 81 5.67 2.44 -0.32
N ILE A 82 4.55 2.62 0.39
CA ILE A 82 4.19 3.89 1.01
C ILE A 82 4.14 3.67 2.52
N ARG A 83 4.95 4.40 3.26
CA ARG A 83 5.00 4.32 4.73
C ARG A 83 4.46 5.61 5.30
N ILE A 84 3.43 5.53 6.15
CA ILE A 84 2.85 6.70 6.81
C ILE A 84 2.91 6.48 8.33
N PRO A 85 4.08 6.66 8.98
CA PRO A 85 4.27 6.32 10.39
C PRO A 85 3.29 7.04 11.34
N GLY A 86 2.87 8.26 10.99
CA GLY A 86 1.88 9.01 11.79
C GLY A 86 0.43 8.64 11.52
N GLY A 87 0.14 7.75 10.57
CA GLY A 87 -1.21 7.35 10.15
C GLY A 87 -2.06 8.47 9.54
N LYS A 88 -1.48 9.65 9.32
CA LYS A 88 -2.19 10.86 8.88
C LYS A 88 -1.53 11.38 7.60
N PRO A 89 -2.14 11.16 6.42
CA PRO A 89 -1.63 11.68 5.15
C PRO A 89 -1.88 13.19 4.97
N GLY A 90 -2.64 13.84 5.87
CA GLY A 90 -3.06 15.23 5.72
C GLY A 90 -4.11 15.41 4.62
N LYS A 91 -4.49 16.66 4.31
CA LYS A 91 -5.50 16.97 3.29
C LYS A 91 -5.00 16.58 1.89
N GLU A 92 -3.82 17.07 1.52
CA GLU A 92 -3.21 16.79 0.21
C GLU A 92 -2.99 15.29 0.01
N GLY A 93 -2.49 14.60 1.03
CA GLY A 93 -2.28 13.16 0.95
C GLY A 93 -3.58 12.36 0.92
N SER A 94 -4.63 12.82 1.61
CA SER A 94 -5.95 12.20 1.50
C SER A 94 -6.47 12.25 0.06
N GLU A 95 -6.34 13.39 -0.60
CA GLU A 95 -6.74 13.56 -2.01
C GLU A 95 -5.84 12.75 -2.95
N ALA A 96 -4.52 12.75 -2.71
CA ALA A 96 -3.57 11.99 -3.51
C ALA A 96 -3.79 10.47 -3.42
N LEU A 97 -4.03 9.92 -2.22
CA LEU A 97 -4.31 8.49 -2.06
C LEU A 97 -5.61 8.06 -2.76
N GLN A 98 -6.63 8.92 -2.75
CA GLN A 98 -7.87 8.65 -3.50
C GLN A 98 -7.59 8.58 -5.01
N ARG A 99 -6.89 9.58 -5.56
CA ARG A 99 -6.50 9.57 -6.99
C ARG A 99 -5.59 8.39 -7.34
N TYR A 100 -4.70 8.01 -6.43
CA TYR A 100 -3.83 6.84 -6.59
C TYR A 100 -4.65 5.54 -6.77
N CYS A 101 -5.73 5.40 -5.99
CA CYS A 101 -6.62 4.23 -6.10
C CYS A 101 -7.36 4.18 -7.44
N GLU A 102 -7.63 5.33 -8.06
CA GLU A 102 -8.29 5.43 -9.37
C GLU A 102 -7.36 5.08 -10.53
N SER A 103 -6.03 5.12 -10.32
CA SER A 103 -5.01 4.92 -11.36
C SER A 103 -4.15 3.67 -11.15
N LEU A 104 -4.65 2.70 -10.37
CA LEU A 104 -3.95 1.44 -10.17
C LEU A 104 -3.71 0.71 -11.51
N SER A 105 -2.50 0.21 -11.68
CA SER A 105 -2.06 -0.54 -12.86
C SER A 105 -1.67 -1.96 -12.47
N ASP A 106 -1.86 -2.92 -13.37
CA ASP A 106 -1.41 -4.29 -13.16
C ASP A 106 0.12 -4.42 -13.16
N ASP A 107 0.84 -3.43 -13.70
CA ASP A 107 2.31 -3.39 -13.68
C ASP A 107 2.88 -2.80 -12.39
N VAL A 108 2.03 -2.31 -11.49
CA VAL A 108 2.42 -1.75 -10.19
C VAL A 108 1.69 -2.45 -9.06
N VAL A 109 2.44 -3.04 -8.13
CA VAL A 109 1.91 -3.49 -6.85
C VAL A 109 2.27 -2.46 -5.80
N THR A 110 1.28 -2.07 -5.01
CA THR A 110 1.45 -1.08 -3.95
C THR A 110 1.28 -1.73 -2.59
N LEU A 111 2.22 -1.47 -1.69
CA LEU A 111 2.17 -1.88 -0.29
C LEU A 111 2.21 -0.64 0.62
N ILE A 112 1.12 -0.38 1.31
CA ILE A 112 1.00 0.73 2.27
C ILE A 112 1.18 0.21 3.68
N HIS A 113 2.05 0.86 4.46
CA HIS A 113 2.28 0.61 5.88
C HIS A 113 1.74 1.77 6.71
N LEU A 114 0.81 1.45 7.60
CA LEU A 114 0.20 2.40 8.53
C LEU A 114 0.35 1.88 9.97
N PRO A 115 0.41 2.75 10.98
CA PRO A 115 0.21 2.34 12.37
C PRO A 115 -1.24 1.91 12.58
N ARG A 116 -1.57 1.52 13.82
CA ARG A 116 -2.96 1.41 14.26
C ARG A 116 -3.70 2.71 13.98
N LEU A 117 -4.85 2.57 13.33
CA LEU A 117 -5.73 3.68 12.99
C LEU A 117 -6.86 3.81 14.01
N ASP A 118 -7.20 5.04 14.35
CA ASP A 118 -8.39 5.34 15.13
C ASP A 118 -9.67 5.29 14.26
N ARG A 119 -10.83 5.42 14.92
CA ARG A 119 -12.13 5.39 14.25
C ARG A 119 -12.32 6.53 13.25
N GLN A 120 -11.69 7.68 13.46
CA GLN A 120 -11.80 8.81 12.53
C GLN A 120 -11.01 8.51 11.25
N GLN A 121 -9.81 7.95 11.37
CA GLN A 121 -8.96 7.54 10.26
C GLN A 121 -9.60 6.39 9.47
N LEU A 122 -10.15 5.37 10.14
CA LEU A 122 -10.83 4.25 9.49
C LEU A 122 -12.07 4.69 8.69
N ASN A 123 -12.78 5.73 9.13
CA ASN A 123 -13.97 6.27 8.44
C ASN A 123 -13.64 7.38 7.42
N SER A 124 -12.36 7.67 7.21
CA SER A 124 -11.94 8.72 6.28
C SER A 124 -12.11 8.27 4.82
N ALA A 125 -12.29 9.25 3.92
CA ALA A 125 -12.42 8.97 2.49
C ALA A 125 -11.17 8.28 1.91
N TRP A 126 -9.97 8.64 2.37
CA TRP A 126 -8.73 8.03 1.89
C TRP A 126 -8.62 6.56 2.29
N PHE A 127 -8.97 6.20 3.54
CA PHE A 127 -8.90 4.80 3.95
C PHE A 127 -9.99 3.97 3.28
N ALA A 128 -11.20 4.53 3.14
CA ALA A 128 -12.27 3.88 2.40
C ALA A 128 -11.88 3.59 0.94
N ALA A 129 -11.17 4.52 0.27
CA ALA A 129 -10.66 4.30 -1.08
C ALA A 129 -9.63 3.15 -1.14
N LEU A 130 -8.70 3.10 -0.18
CA LEU A 130 -7.72 2.02 -0.06
C LEU A 130 -8.39 0.65 0.14
N ASP A 131 -9.37 0.57 1.04
CA ASP A 131 -10.09 -0.67 1.30
C ASP A 131 -10.96 -1.13 0.12
N ALA A 132 -11.54 -0.19 -0.63
CA ALA A 132 -12.31 -0.50 -1.83
C ALA A 132 -11.42 -0.99 -3.00
N ALA A 133 -10.25 -0.37 -3.17
CA ALA A 133 -9.36 -0.64 -4.30
C ALA A 133 -8.44 -1.87 -4.08
N GLY A 134 -8.26 -2.30 -2.83
CA GLY A 134 -7.27 -3.32 -2.48
C GLY A 134 -7.65 -4.27 -1.34
N VAL A 135 -6.61 -4.92 -0.82
CA VAL A 135 -6.69 -5.78 0.36
C VAL A 135 -6.15 -5.03 1.55
N THR A 136 -6.94 -4.95 2.61
CA THR A 136 -6.49 -4.41 3.90
C THR A 136 -6.14 -5.56 4.84
N VAL A 137 -5.00 -5.49 5.52
CA VAL A 137 -4.56 -6.48 6.50
C VAL A 137 -4.42 -5.76 7.83
N ARG A 138 -5.31 -6.08 8.76
CA ARG A 138 -5.24 -5.57 10.13
C ARG A 138 -4.39 -6.52 10.96
N VAL A 139 -3.36 -6.02 11.60
CA VAL A 139 -2.49 -6.78 12.51
C VAL A 139 -2.76 -6.32 13.94
N GLU A 140 -3.05 -7.26 14.84
CA GLU A 140 -3.36 -7.05 16.26
C GLU A 140 -2.86 -8.24 17.08
#